data_AF-A0A524PD49-F1
#
_entry.id   AF-A0A524PD49-F1
#
_cell.length_a   1.000
_cell.length_b   1.000
_cell.length_c   1.000
_cell.angle_alpha   90.00
_cell.angle_beta   90.00
_cell.angle_gamma   90.00
#
_symmetry.space_group_name_H-M   'P 1'
#
loop_
_entity.id
_entity.type
_entity.pdbx_description
1 polymer ?
#
loop_
_entity_poly.entity_id
_entity_poly.type
_entity_poly.pdbx_seq_one_letter_code
_entity_poly.pdbx_strand_id
1 'polypeptide(L)'
;MAKKIVADGEGAEHLVRIEVRGARTNGDAIQLARTIAGSQLVKTALHGCDPNWGRILAAAGRSGVRFNPDHVSVRIGDIAIFDDGTPVMTAKTEAKVAAIMRRPEYVISVTVGAGRGLGHYWTCDLGHEYVRINADYRT
;
A
#
# COMPACT_ATOMS: atom_id res chain seq x y z
N MET A 1 12.02 10.96 12.09
CA MET A 1 13.20 10.60 11.26
C MET A 1 12.84 9.57 10.20
N ALA A 2 12.19 8.44 10.54
CA ALA A 2 11.80 7.40 9.57
C ALA A 2 11.02 7.92 8.33
N LYS A 3 10.05 8.82 8.51
CA LYS A 3 9.27 9.41 7.39
C LYS A 3 10.14 10.23 6.42
N LYS A 4 11.17 10.93 6.92
CA LYS A 4 12.06 11.74 6.09
C LYS A 4 12.97 10.88 5.21
N ILE A 5 13.41 9.73 5.70
CA ILE A 5 14.24 8.78 4.93
C ILE A 5 13.43 8.16 3.78
N VAL A 6 12.16 7.82 4.02
CA VAL A 6 11.29 7.25 2.97
C VAL A 6 10.88 8.31 1.95
N ALA A 7 10.68 9.56 2.38
CA ALA A 7 10.40 10.68 1.49
C ALA A 7 11.60 11.05 0.61
N ASP A 8 12.82 10.77 1.08
CA ASP A 8 14.07 10.92 0.34
C ASP A 8 14.45 9.64 -0.43
N GLY A 9 13.46 8.79 -0.73
CA GLY A 9 13.68 7.63 -1.59
C GLY A 9 14.17 8.10 -2.96
N GLU A 10 15.26 7.53 -3.44
CA GLU A 10 15.88 7.90 -4.72
C GLU A 10 14.87 7.78 -5.87
N GLY A 11 14.48 8.92 -6.44
CA GLY A 11 13.48 8.99 -7.52
C GLY A 11 12.04 8.69 -7.10
N ALA A 12 11.71 8.77 -5.81
CA ALA A 12 10.34 8.61 -5.31
C ALA A 12 9.49 9.87 -5.56
N GLU A 13 8.26 9.67 -6.05
CA GLU A 13 7.28 10.74 -6.26
C GLU A 13 6.17 10.72 -5.20
N HIS A 14 5.91 9.55 -4.60
CA HIS A 14 4.78 9.32 -3.73
C HIS A 14 5.21 8.71 -2.40
N LEU A 15 4.93 9.40 -1.30
CA LEU A 15 5.09 8.88 0.05
C LEU A 15 3.78 8.26 0.54
N VAL A 16 3.77 6.95 0.78
CA VAL A 16 2.56 6.20 1.09
C VAL A 16 2.64 5.53 2.44
N ARG A 17 1.62 5.75 3.28
CA ARG A 17 1.45 4.99 4.52
C ARG A 17 0.51 3.82 4.29
N ILE A 18 1.01 2.61 4.43
CA ILE A 18 0.19 1.40 4.51
C ILE A 18 -0.24 1.25 5.96
N GLU A 19 -1.54 1.31 6.22
CA GLU A 19 -2.14 1.09 7.53
C GLU A 19 -2.93 -0.20 7.52
N VAL A 20 -2.68 -1.09 8.48
CA VAL A 20 -3.39 -2.35 8.64
C VAL A 20 -4.15 -2.36 9.96
N ARG A 21 -5.42 -2.75 9.90
CA ARG A 21 -6.32 -2.90 11.04
C ARG A 21 -7.00 -4.26 11.03
N GLY A 22 -7.53 -4.68 12.18
CA GLY A 22 -8.35 -5.89 12.26
C GLY A 22 -7.54 -7.17 12.40
N ALA A 23 -6.21 -7.09 12.51
CA ALA A 23 -5.36 -8.24 12.73
C ALA A 23 -5.49 -8.77 14.16
N ARG A 24 -5.02 -10.00 14.42
CA ARG A 24 -5.08 -10.58 15.76
C ARG A 24 -4.17 -9.86 16.76
N THR A 25 -2.98 -9.44 16.32
CA THR A 25 -2.01 -8.71 17.14
C THR A 25 -1.43 -7.52 16.38
N ASN A 26 -0.81 -6.56 17.09
CA ASN A 26 -0.09 -5.46 16.44
C ASN A 26 1.10 -5.98 15.62
N GLY A 27 1.76 -7.06 16.06
CA GLY A 27 2.84 -7.70 15.31
C GLY A 27 2.36 -8.22 13.95
N ASP A 28 1.22 -8.92 13.95
CA ASP A 28 0.57 -9.39 12.72
C ASP A 28 0.23 -8.22 11.77
N ALA A 29 -0.33 -7.13 12.31
CA ALA A 29 -0.65 -5.93 11.51
C ALA A 29 0.59 -5.24 10.93
N ILE A 30 1.68 -5.12 11.71
CA ILE A 30 2.94 -4.54 11.24
C ILE A 30 3.56 -5.43 10.15
N GLN A 31 3.51 -6.76 10.31
CA GLN A 31 4.03 -7.71 9.32
C GLN A 31 3.26 -7.61 7.99
N LEU A 32 1.93 -7.53 8.03
CA LEU A 32 1.10 -7.25 6.86
C LEU A 32 1.49 -5.93 6.20
N ALA A 33 1.52 -4.83 6.98
CA ALA A 33 1.83 -3.50 6.47
C ALA A 33 3.22 -3.45 5.80
N ARG A 34 4.22 -4.04 6.45
CA ARG A 34 5.60 -4.15 5.94
C ARG A 34 5.67 -4.97 4.65
N THR A 35 4.95 -6.10 4.59
CA THR A 35 4.96 -6.97 3.39
C THR A 35 4.33 -6.28 2.19
N ILE A 36 3.22 -5.58 2.40
CA ILE A 36 2.55 -4.79 1.35
C ILE A 36 3.48 -3.65 0.90
N ALA A 37 4.02 -2.89 1.86
CA ALA A 37 4.93 -1.77 1.61
C ALA A 37 6.19 -2.15 0.84
N GLY A 38 6.74 -3.35 1.05
CA GLY A 38 7.92 -3.86 0.37
C GLY A 38 7.65 -4.54 -0.97
N SER A 39 6.40 -4.67 -1.40
CA SER A 39 6.06 -5.34 -2.65
C SER A 39 6.39 -4.48 -3.87
N GLN A 40 7.31 -4.95 -4.72
CA GLN A 40 7.67 -4.26 -5.97
C GLN A 40 6.46 -3.99 -6.87
N LEU A 41 5.52 -4.94 -6.98
CA LEU A 41 4.30 -4.76 -7.76
C LEU A 41 3.38 -3.68 -7.17
N VAL A 42 3.30 -3.61 -5.84
CA VAL A 42 2.55 -2.52 -5.18
C VAL A 42 3.27 -1.20 -5.47
N LYS A 43 4.58 -1.11 -5.22
CA LYS A 43 5.35 0.12 -5.44
C LYS A 43 5.30 0.64 -6.87
N THR A 44 5.28 -0.22 -7.89
CA THR A 44 5.08 0.19 -9.29
C THR A 44 3.65 0.63 -9.60
N ALA A 45 2.64 0.04 -8.94
CA ALA A 45 1.26 0.51 -9.03
C ALA A 45 1.09 1.90 -8.38
N LEU A 46 1.78 2.16 -7.26
CA LEU A 46 1.83 3.48 -6.64
C LEU A 46 2.42 4.52 -7.60
N HIS A 47 3.53 4.18 -8.28
CA HIS A 47 4.17 5.06 -9.26
C HIS A 47 3.22 5.39 -10.43
N GLY A 48 2.57 4.36 -10.98
CA GLY A 48 1.61 4.52 -12.07
C GLY A 48 0.27 5.14 -11.68
N CYS A 49 0.06 5.50 -10.41
CA CYS A 49 -1.25 5.93 -9.88
C CYS A 49 -2.38 4.92 -10.18
N ASP A 50 -2.06 3.62 -10.22
CA ASP A 50 -3.00 2.52 -10.51
C ASP A 50 -3.58 1.95 -9.20
N PRO A 51 -4.89 2.09 -8.93
CA PRO A 51 -5.53 1.62 -7.69
C PRO A 51 -5.72 0.09 -7.67
N ASN A 52 -4.61 -0.63 -7.78
CA ASN A 52 -4.56 -2.07 -7.96
C ASN A 52 -4.70 -2.83 -6.64
N TRP A 53 -5.93 -2.99 -6.16
CA TRP A 53 -6.23 -3.77 -4.95
C TRP A 53 -5.75 -5.21 -5.05
N GLY A 54 -5.73 -5.81 -6.26
CA GLY A 54 -5.27 -7.18 -6.46
C GLY A 54 -3.81 -7.37 -6.07
N ARG A 55 -2.92 -6.44 -6.43
CA ARG A 55 -1.51 -6.44 -6.02
C ARG A 55 -1.34 -6.25 -4.51
N ILE A 56 -2.21 -5.46 -3.87
CA ILE A 56 -2.22 -5.25 -2.41
C ILE A 56 -2.60 -6.55 -1.70
N LEU A 57 -3.69 -7.21 -2.12
CA LEU A 57 -4.14 -8.48 -1.53
C LEU A 57 -3.14 -9.62 -1.77
N ALA A 58 -2.55 -9.70 -2.97
CA ALA A 58 -1.51 -10.70 -3.26
C ALA A 58 -0.29 -10.52 -2.35
N ALA A 59 0.12 -9.26 -2.08
CA ALA A 59 1.19 -8.98 -1.13
C ALA A 59 0.80 -9.31 0.31
N ALA A 60 -0.43 -8.98 0.73
CA ALA A 60 -0.95 -9.34 2.05
C ALA A 60 -0.99 -10.87 2.25
N GLY A 61 -1.44 -11.62 1.24
CA GLY A 61 -1.56 -13.08 1.29
C GLY A 61 -0.23 -13.82 1.46
N ARG A 62 0.88 -13.27 0.93
CA ARG A 62 2.23 -13.84 1.13
C ARG A 62 2.93 -13.36 2.40
N SER A 63 2.26 -12.60 3.27
CA SER A 63 2.87 -12.08 4.51
C SER A 63 3.18 -13.15 5.55
N GLY A 64 2.57 -14.33 5.44
CA GLY A 64 2.62 -15.38 6.47
C GLY A 64 1.65 -15.15 7.64
N VAL A 65 0.91 -14.04 7.65
CA VAL A 65 -0.12 -13.75 8.64
C VAL A 65 -1.44 -14.36 8.20
N ARG A 66 -2.14 -15.05 9.11
CA ARG A 66 -3.47 -15.61 8.84
C ARG A 66 -4.56 -14.53 8.94
N PHE A 67 -5.38 -14.42 7.91
CA PHE A 67 -6.61 -13.61 7.86
C PHE A 67 -7.59 -14.26 6.86
N ASN A 68 -8.87 -13.90 6.90
CA ASN A 68 -9.85 -14.37 5.92
C ASN A 68 -9.94 -13.36 4.76
N PRO A 69 -9.60 -13.72 3.51
CA PRO A 69 -9.73 -12.84 2.34
C PRO A 69 -11.15 -12.30 2.14
N ASP A 70 -12.18 -13.06 2.54
CA ASP A 70 -13.59 -12.67 2.38
C ASP A 70 -14.00 -11.52 3.30
N HIS A 71 -13.17 -11.17 4.29
CA HIS A 71 -13.41 -10.05 5.20
C HIS A 71 -12.37 -8.94 5.07
N VAL A 72 -11.67 -8.89 3.93
CA VAL A 72 -10.70 -7.84 3.66
C VAL A 72 -11.36 -6.65 2.99
N SER A 73 -11.01 -5.46 3.46
CA SER A 73 -11.34 -4.18 2.81
C SER A 73 -10.07 -3.38 2.56
N VAL A 74 -10.03 -2.67 1.42
CA VAL A 74 -8.94 -1.78 1.02
C VAL A 74 -9.52 -0.41 0.68
N ARG A 75 -8.96 0.63 1.30
CA ARG A 75 -9.27 2.04 1.01
C ARG A 75 -8.03 2.80 0.60
N ILE A 76 -8.16 3.71 -0.36
CA ILE A 76 -7.14 4.69 -0.71
C ILE A 76 -7.68 6.06 -0.35
N GLY A 77 -7.01 6.74 0.58
CA GLY A 77 -7.59 7.87 1.29
C GLY A 77 -8.89 7.48 1.99
N ASP A 78 -9.97 8.17 1.67
CA ASP A 78 -11.32 7.94 2.20
C ASP A 78 -12.18 7.01 1.32
N ILE A 79 -11.67 6.52 0.19
CA ILE A 79 -12.46 5.77 -0.80
C ILE A 79 -12.18 4.27 -0.73
N ALA A 80 -13.22 3.45 -0.58
CA ALA A 80 -13.12 2.00 -0.69
C ALA A 80 -12.98 1.57 -2.16
N ILE A 81 -12.02 0.70 -2.43
CA ILE A 81 -11.81 0.07 -3.75
C ILE A 81 -12.08 -1.43 -3.72
N PHE A 82 -11.99 -2.03 -2.53
CA PHE A 82 -12.32 -3.42 -2.23
C PHE A 82 -12.95 -3.46 -0.84
N ASP A 83 -14.04 -4.18 -0.65
CA ASP A 83 -14.78 -4.22 0.61
C ASP A 83 -15.40 -5.60 0.82
N ASP A 84 -15.19 -6.17 2.02
CA ASP A 84 -15.70 -7.48 2.45
C ASP A 84 -15.56 -8.56 1.36
N GLY A 85 -14.33 -8.72 0.85
CA GLY A 85 -14.03 -9.76 -0.14
C GLY A 85 -14.43 -9.42 -1.59
N THR A 86 -14.99 -8.23 -1.86
CA THR A 86 -15.50 -7.86 -3.18
C THR A 86 -14.91 -6.54 -3.71
N PRO A 87 -14.63 -6.42 -5.02
CA PRO A 87 -14.27 -5.14 -5.61
C PRO A 87 -15.50 -4.22 -5.66
N VAL A 88 -15.35 -2.98 -5.16
CA VAL A 88 -16.46 -2.01 -5.06
C VAL A 88 -16.23 -0.73 -5.87
N MET A 89 -15.16 -0.68 -6.65
CA MET A 89 -14.78 0.50 -7.43
C MET A 89 -15.69 0.68 -8.67
N THR A 90 -16.20 1.89 -8.83
CA THR A 90 -16.90 2.40 -10.03
C THR A 90 -16.02 3.38 -10.80
N ALA A 91 -16.36 3.68 -12.07
CA ALA A 91 -15.65 4.70 -12.86
C ALA A 91 -15.58 6.07 -12.17
N LYS A 92 -16.64 6.46 -11.44
CA LYS A 92 -16.67 7.72 -10.67
C LYS A 92 -15.70 7.70 -9.49
N THR A 93 -15.62 6.60 -8.76
CA THR A 93 -14.70 6.46 -7.62
C THR A 93 -13.26 6.29 -8.09
N GLU A 94 -13.03 5.63 -9.23
CA GLU A 94 -11.71 5.47 -9.82
C GLU A 94 -11.05 6.81 -10.13
N ALA A 95 -11.77 7.73 -10.79
CA ALA A 95 -11.26 9.08 -11.06
C ALA A 95 -10.87 9.84 -9.78
N LYS A 96 -11.64 9.67 -8.70
CA LYS A 96 -11.33 10.28 -7.40
C LYS A 96 -10.11 9.63 -6.73
N VAL A 97 -9.99 8.31 -6.80
CA VAL A 97 -8.83 7.59 -6.27
C VAL A 97 -7.57 7.98 -7.03
N ALA A 98 -7.62 8.07 -8.36
CA ALA A 98 -6.50 8.54 -9.17
C ALA A 98 -6.05 9.96 -8.75
N ALA A 99 -7.00 10.86 -8.44
CA ALA A 99 -6.67 12.19 -7.92
C ALA A 99 -6.04 12.17 -6.52
N ILE A 100 -6.37 11.19 -5.67
CA ILE A 100 -5.70 10.96 -4.38
C ILE A 100 -4.28 10.43 -4.59
N MET A 101 -4.11 9.47 -5.50
CA MET A 101 -2.82 8.81 -5.75
C MET A 101 -1.79 9.76 -6.37
N ARG A 102 -2.22 10.80 -7.09
CA ARG A 102 -1.33 11.88 -7.61
C ARG A 102 -0.83 12.84 -6.53
N ARG A 103 -1.29 12.71 -5.28
CA ARG A 103 -0.79 13.56 -4.19
C ARG A 103 0.59 13.06 -3.76
N PRO A 104 1.50 13.95 -3.33
CA PRO A 104 2.82 13.57 -2.86
C PRO A 104 2.76 12.68 -1.61
N GLU A 105 1.66 12.73 -0.85
CA GLU A 105 1.45 11.90 0.32
C GLU A 105 0.00 11.43 0.46
N TYR A 106 -0.20 10.13 0.70
CA TYR A 106 -1.52 9.56 0.97
C TYR A 106 -1.44 8.26 1.80
N VAL A 107 -2.61 7.76 2.19
CA VAL A 107 -2.76 6.56 3.05
C VAL A 107 -3.50 5.48 2.27
N ILE A 108 -3.03 4.25 2.38
CA ILE A 108 -3.77 3.05 2.00
C ILE A 108 -4.13 2.30 3.28
N SER A 109 -5.43 2.13 3.53
CA SER A 109 -5.93 1.42 4.70
C SER A 109 -6.39 0.02 4.30
N VAL A 110 -5.91 -1.00 5.00
CA VAL A 110 -6.27 -2.41 4.80
C VAL A 110 -6.86 -2.95 6.10
N THR A 111 -8.12 -3.35 6.07
CA THR A 111 -8.77 -4.04 7.19
C THR A 111 -8.80 -5.52 6.88
N VAL A 112 -8.28 -6.38 7.77
CA VAL A 112 -8.17 -7.83 7.52
C VAL A 112 -9.07 -8.68 8.43
N GLY A 113 -9.95 -8.04 9.19
CA GLY A 113 -10.86 -8.71 10.13
C GLY A 113 -11.31 -7.79 11.27
N ALA A 114 -11.76 -8.41 12.37
CA ALA A 114 -12.30 -7.71 13.54
C ALA A 114 -11.38 -7.77 14.78
N GLY A 115 -10.12 -8.17 14.62
CA GLY A 115 -9.16 -8.18 15.71
C GLY A 115 -8.73 -6.78 16.16
N ARG A 116 -8.04 -6.69 17.30
CA ARG A 116 -7.56 -5.41 17.87
C ARG A 116 -6.19 -4.96 17.36
N GLY A 117 -5.54 -5.79 16.54
CA GLY A 117 -4.22 -5.54 15.99
C GLY A 117 -4.22 -4.37 15.01
N LEU A 118 -3.31 -3.44 15.25
CA LEU A 118 -3.09 -2.25 14.45
C LEU A 118 -1.60 -2.11 14.14
N GLY A 119 -1.28 -1.67 12.93
CA GLY A 119 0.09 -1.52 12.47
C GLY A 119 0.16 -0.64 11.24
N HIS A 120 1.30 0.01 11.02
CA HIS A 120 1.52 0.77 9.80
C HIS A 120 2.97 0.70 9.36
N TYR A 121 3.20 0.96 8.08
CA TYR A 121 4.52 1.07 7.49
C TYR A 121 4.53 2.18 6.44
N TRP A 122 5.60 2.97 6.41
CA TRP A 122 5.82 3.98 5.38
C TRP A 122 6.61 3.37 4.23
N THR A 123 6.19 3.65 3.01
CA THR A 123 6.91 3.27 1.79
C THR A 123 6.86 4.41 0.79
N CYS A 124 7.65 4.29 -0.26
CA CYS A 124 7.56 5.11 -1.45
C CYS A 124 7.10 4.26 -2.64
N ASP A 125 6.87 4.88 -3.78
CA ASP A 125 6.71 4.19 -5.06
C ASP A 125 8.03 3.62 -5.60
N LEU A 126 7.98 2.97 -6.76
CA LEU A 126 9.14 2.46 -7.50
C LEU A 126 8.99 2.87 -8.97
N GLY A 127 9.69 3.93 -9.36
CA GLY A 127 9.67 4.49 -10.70
C GLY A 127 10.92 4.19 -11.52
N HIS A 128 10.91 4.67 -12.76
CA HIS A 128 12.06 4.54 -13.68
C HIS A 128 13.32 5.21 -13.14
N GLU A 129 13.17 6.34 -12.44
CA GLU A 129 14.26 7.13 -11.90
C GLU A 129 15.07 6.37 -10.84
N TYR A 130 14.40 5.57 -9.99
CA TYR A 130 15.07 4.69 -9.04
C TYR A 130 16.04 3.73 -9.75
N VAL A 131 15.60 3.12 -10.86
CA VAL A 131 16.43 2.20 -11.64
C VAL A 131 17.57 2.95 -12.30
N ARG A 132 17.32 4.12 -12.89
CA ARG A 132 18.34 4.95 -13.54
C ARG A 132 19.44 5.34 -12.56
N ILE A 133 19.08 5.89 -11.41
CA ILE A 133 20.01 6.25 -10.34
C ILE A 133 20.83 5.02 -9.95
N ASN A 134 20.19 3.92 -9.57
CA ASN A 134 20.90 2.76 -9.02
C ASN A 134 21.65 1.91 -10.05
N ALA A 135 21.34 2.01 -11.35
CA ALA A 135 22.05 1.31 -12.42
C ALA A 135 23.27 2.08 -12.94
N ASP A 136 23.19 3.42 -12.92
CA ASP A 136 24.26 4.29 -13.41
C ASP A 136 25.32 4.61 -12.32
N TYR A 137 25.01 4.30 -11.06
CA TYR A 137 25.98 4.38 -9.96
C TYR A 137 27.08 3.33 -10.16
N ARG A 138 28.24 3.77 -10.66
CA ARG A 138 29.49 3.03 -10.51
C ARG A 138 29.82 2.98 -9.02
N THR A 139 29.90 1.76 -8.46
CA THR A 139 30.48 1.45 -7.13
C THR A 139 31.86 2.06 -6.94
#